data_AF-A0A7W3VN65-F1
#
_entry.id   AF-A0A7W3VN65-F1
#
_cell.length_a   1.000
_cell.length_b   1.000
_cell.length_c   1.000
_cell.angle_alpha   90.00
_cell.angle_beta   90.00
_cell.angle_gamma   90.00
#
_symmetry.space_group_name_H-M   'P 1'
#
loop_
_entity.id
_entity.type
_entity.pdbx_description
1 polymer ?
#
loop_
_entity_poly.entity_id
_entity_poly.type
_entity_poly.pdbx_seq_one_letter_code
_entity_poly.pdbx_strand_id
1 'polypeptide(L)'
;MNKISIEIKWGIIFSLVGLLWMLVEKIGGLHDTYLDYHLYLTNLFAIPAIIVMVLALKDKKKNYYDGDMTYSEGMLSGVVLSLVIAILSPLTQWITSYVITPDFFPNVIKRSVELGFYETEQDAASYFNYGNYAKQGFLMSLMMGVITTAICMIFIKSKAKKE
;
A
#
# COMPACT_ATOMS: atom_id res chain seq x y z
N MET A 1 21.64 -13.60 -8.51
CA MET A 1 20.32 -13.55 -7.83
C MET A 1 19.22 -13.66 -8.88
N ASN A 2 18.11 -14.36 -8.59
CA ASN A 2 16.95 -14.38 -9.50
C ASN A 2 16.47 -12.94 -9.77
N LYS A 3 16.10 -12.66 -11.03
CA LYS A 3 15.80 -11.31 -11.53
C LYS A 3 14.74 -10.55 -10.72
N ILE A 4 13.84 -11.24 -10.03
CA ILE A 4 12.72 -10.66 -9.25
C ILE A 4 12.81 -10.91 -7.73
N SER A 5 13.88 -11.54 -7.24
CA SER A 5 13.98 -11.95 -5.82
C SER A 5 13.98 -10.78 -4.84
N ILE A 6 14.56 -9.64 -5.25
CA ILE A 6 14.59 -8.41 -4.45
C ILE A 6 13.18 -7.83 -4.32
N GLU A 7 12.44 -7.77 -5.42
CA GLU A 7 11.07 -7.28 -5.47
C GLU A 7 10.12 -8.13 -4.62
N ILE A 8 10.27 -9.46 -4.66
CA ILE A 8 9.49 -10.37 -3.80
C ILE A 8 9.79 -10.10 -2.32
N LYS A 9 11.06 -10.05 -1.94
CA LYS A 9 11.49 -9.76 -0.56
C LYS A 9 10.88 -8.44 -0.07
N TRP A 10 10.99 -7.38 -0.86
CA TRP A 10 10.47 -6.07 -0.48
C TRP A 10 8.95 -5.98 -0.51
N GLY A 11 8.27 -6.70 -1.40
CA GLY A 11 6.82 -6.79 -1.40
C GLY A 11 6.27 -7.45 -0.14
N ILE A 12 6.95 -8.47 0.39
CA ILE A 12 6.63 -9.09 1.67
C ILE A 12 6.86 -8.09 2.82
N ILE A 13 8.01 -7.42 2.85
CA ILE A 13 8.31 -6.40 3.87
C ILE A 13 7.26 -5.28 3.84
N PHE A 14 6.91 -4.78 2.67
CA PHE A 14 5.88 -3.75 2.49
C PHE A 14 4.54 -4.21 3.06
N SER A 15 4.14 -5.44 2.75
CA SER A 15 2.90 -6.04 3.24
C SER A 15 2.87 -6.15 4.76
N LEU A 16 3.99 -6.55 5.38
CA LEU A 16 4.13 -6.61 6.85
C LEU A 16 4.07 -5.22 7.48
N VAL A 17 4.74 -4.23 6.90
CA VAL A 17 4.67 -2.83 7.36
C VAL A 17 3.24 -2.29 7.25
N GLY A 18 2.51 -2.63 6.19
CA GLY A 18 1.10 -2.31 6.04
C GLY A 18 0.23 -2.92 7.14
N LEU A 19 0.41 -4.20 7.45
CA LEU A 19 -0.32 -4.86 8.55
C LEU A 19 0.01 -4.27 9.92
N LEU A 20 1.28 -3.95 10.17
CA LEU A 20 1.70 -3.25 11.39
C LEU A 20 1.03 -1.88 11.51
N TRP A 21 0.92 -1.14 10.39
CA TRP A 21 0.21 0.13 10.37
C TRP A 21 -1.26 -0.02 10.74
N MET A 22 -1.94 -1.01 10.17
CA MET A 22 -3.35 -1.31 10.50
C MET A 22 -3.55 -1.65 11.99
N LEU A 23 -2.59 -2.34 12.62
CA LEU A 23 -2.60 -2.57 14.06
C LEU A 23 -2.47 -1.26 14.86
N VAL A 24 -1.56 -0.37 14.44
CA VAL A 24 -1.39 0.95 15.07
C VAL A 24 -2.67 1.79 14.97
N GLU A 25 -3.32 1.79 13.80
CA GLU A 25 -4.59 2.49 13.62
C GLU A 25 -5.68 1.95 14.52
N LYS A 26 -5.83 0.62 14.59
CA LYS A 26 -6.80 -0.02 15.48
C LYS A 26 -6.56 0.36 16.94
N ILE A 27 -5.32 0.23 17.42
CA ILE A 27 -4.96 0.57 18.81
C ILE A 27 -5.20 2.06 19.08
N GLY A 28 -4.97 2.92 18.09
CA GLY A 28 -5.29 4.34 18.15
C GLY A 28 -6.78 4.67 18.12
N GLY A 29 -7.66 3.67 17.98
CA GLY A 29 -9.11 3.84 17.93
C GLY A 29 -9.65 4.34 16.60
N LEU A 30 -8.82 4.38 15.54
CA LEU A 30 -9.22 4.90 14.22
C LEU A 30 -10.23 4.00 13.50
N HIS A 31 -10.33 2.74 13.89
CA HIS A 31 -11.30 1.80 13.32
C HIS A 31 -12.62 1.75 14.10
N ASP A 32 -12.69 2.42 15.26
CA ASP A 32 -13.86 2.41 16.14
C ASP A 32 -14.23 3.83 16.61
N THR A 33 -13.57 4.35 17.65
CA THR A 33 -13.92 5.60 18.34
C THR A 33 -13.71 6.86 17.50
N TYR A 34 -12.70 6.87 16.64
CA TYR A 34 -12.27 8.04 15.86
C TYR A 34 -12.45 7.84 14.36
N LEU A 35 -13.57 7.20 13.97
CA LEU A 35 -13.86 6.89 12.58
C LEU A 35 -13.86 8.13 11.68
N ASP A 36 -14.32 9.28 12.20
CA ASP A 36 -14.33 10.56 11.46
C ASP A 36 -12.90 11.04 11.12
N TYR A 37 -11.89 10.66 11.91
CA TYR A 37 -10.48 10.98 11.65
C TYR A 37 -9.76 9.94 10.76
N HIS A 38 -10.35 8.75 10.57
CA HIS A 38 -9.77 7.67 9.77
C HIS A 38 -9.37 8.15 8.37
N LEU A 39 -10.26 8.89 7.69
CA LEU A 39 -10.06 9.44 6.36
C LEU A 39 -8.81 10.32 6.24
N TYR A 40 -8.42 11.02 7.31
CA TYR A 40 -7.27 11.92 7.30
C TYR A 40 -5.99 11.21 7.75
N LEU A 41 -6.08 10.42 8.82
CA LEU A 41 -4.91 9.83 9.47
C LEU A 41 -4.41 8.57 8.76
N THR A 42 -5.25 7.82 8.06
CA THR A 42 -4.80 6.62 7.32
C THR A 42 -3.86 6.95 6.16
N ASN A 43 -4.02 8.13 5.55
CA ASN A 43 -3.14 8.61 4.48
C ASN A 43 -1.68 8.82 4.95
N LEU A 44 -1.44 8.93 6.26
CA LEU A 44 -0.07 8.99 6.81
C LEU A 44 0.73 7.71 6.55
N PHE A 45 0.07 6.59 6.23
CA PHE A 45 0.72 5.37 5.75
C PHE A 45 1.60 5.60 4.51
N ALA A 46 1.32 6.65 3.72
CA ALA A 46 2.17 7.02 2.58
C ALA A 46 3.64 7.23 3.00
N ILE A 47 3.90 7.71 4.22
CA ILE A 47 5.26 7.96 4.72
C ILE A 47 6.07 6.65 4.81
N PRO A 48 5.68 5.65 5.62
CA PRO A 48 6.39 4.38 5.67
C PRO A 48 6.37 3.65 4.32
N ALA A 49 5.28 3.75 3.55
CA ALA A 49 5.19 3.14 2.21
C ALA A 49 6.27 3.67 1.25
N ILE A 50 6.44 5.00 1.16
CA ILE A 50 7.47 5.62 0.31
C ILE A 50 8.88 5.25 0.80
N ILE A 51 9.11 5.22 2.11
CA ILE A 51 10.40 4.80 2.68
C ILE A 51 10.74 3.37 2.21
N VAL A 52 9.80 2.43 2.33
CA VAL A 52 10.02 1.04 1.90
C VAL A 52 10.26 0.97 0.39
N MET A 53 9.52 1.71 -0.43
CA MET A 53 9.73 1.77 -1.89
C MET A 53 11.13 2.31 -2.25
N VAL A 54 11.58 3.38 -1.59
CA VAL A 54 12.93 3.95 -1.80
C VAL A 54 14.01 2.95 -1.40
N LEU A 55 13.84 2.28 -0.25
CA LEU A 55 14.79 1.26 0.20
C LEU A 55 14.85 0.08 -0.77
N ALA A 56 13.71 -0.36 -1.28
CA ALA A 56 13.64 -1.43 -2.28
C ALA A 56 14.37 -1.09 -3.58
N LEU A 57 14.15 0.11 -4.12
CA LEU A 57 14.82 0.57 -5.33
C LEU A 57 16.32 0.77 -5.12
N LYS A 58 16.75 1.28 -3.95
CA LYS A 58 18.17 1.40 -3.59
C LYS A 58 18.83 0.03 -3.43
N ASP A 59 18.14 -0.93 -2.83
CA ASP A 59 18.62 -2.30 -2.70
C ASP A 59 18.79 -2.96 -4.07
N LYS A 60 17.82 -2.78 -4.98
CA LYS A 60 17.92 -3.22 -6.37
C LYS A 60 19.12 -2.61 -7.09
N LYS A 61 19.26 -1.29 -7.00
CA LYS A 61 20.38 -0.55 -7.58
C LYS A 61 21.71 -1.12 -7.12
N LYS A 62 21.88 -1.33 -5.81
CA LYS A 62 23.14 -1.80 -5.23
C LYS A 62 23.45 -3.25 -5.57
N ASN A 63 22.47 -4.15 -5.44
CA ASN A 63 22.71 -5.60 -5.43
C ASN A 63 22.41 -6.30 -6.76
N TYR A 64 21.75 -5.62 -7.70
CA TYR A 64 21.45 -6.19 -9.03
C TYR A 64 22.08 -5.39 -10.18
N TYR A 65 22.18 -4.07 -10.03
CA TYR A 65 22.75 -3.17 -11.05
C TYR A 65 24.13 -2.62 -10.67
N ASP A 66 24.80 -3.21 -9.67
CA ASP A 66 26.16 -2.82 -9.21
C ASP A 66 26.34 -1.32 -8.94
N GLY A 67 25.26 -0.65 -8.49
CA GLY A 67 25.26 0.77 -8.19
C GLY A 67 24.97 1.68 -9.40
N ASP A 68 24.85 1.15 -10.61
CA ASP A 68 24.54 1.92 -11.82
C ASP A 68 23.18 1.52 -12.41
N MET A 69 22.14 2.29 -12.05
CA MET A 69 20.77 1.99 -12.46
C MET A 69 20.18 3.16 -13.24
N THR A 70 19.73 2.88 -14.46
CA THR A 70 19.04 3.84 -15.32
C THR A 70 17.62 4.11 -14.84
N TYR A 71 17.01 5.17 -15.36
CA TYR A 71 15.61 5.49 -15.05
C TYR A 71 14.66 4.36 -15.45
N SER A 72 14.82 3.81 -16.66
CA SER A 72 13.95 2.76 -17.20
C SER A 72 14.06 1.45 -16.42
N GLU A 73 15.28 1.07 -16.00
CA GLU A 73 15.52 -0.11 -15.18
C GLU A 73 14.87 -0.02 -13.81
N GLY A 74 15.03 1.12 -13.13
CA GLY A 74 14.37 1.32 -11.84
C GLY A 74 12.86 1.47 -11.97
N MET A 75 12.36 2.04 -13.06
CA MET A 75 10.93 2.08 -13.36
C MET A 75 10.36 0.65 -13.52
N LEU A 76 11.04 -0.21 -14.28
CA LEU A 76 10.66 -1.61 -14.42
C LEU A 76 10.67 -2.33 -13.07
N SER A 77 11.72 -2.15 -12.27
CA SER A 77 11.81 -2.75 -10.93
C SER A 77 10.66 -2.30 -10.02
N GLY A 78 10.34 -1.00 -10.01
CA GLY A 78 9.24 -0.48 -9.22
C GLY A 78 7.87 -0.95 -9.69
N VAL A 79 7.64 -1.11 -11.01
CA VAL A 79 6.42 -1.75 -11.55
C VAL A 79 6.31 -3.20 -11.07
N VAL A 80 7.38 -3.98 -11.17
CA VAL A 80 7.40 -5.39 -10.72
C VAL A 80 7.14 -5.48 -9.22
N LEU A 81 7.77 -4.62 -8.41
CA LEU A 81 7.51 -4.52 -6.98
C LEU A 81 6.05 -4.16 -6.68
N SER A 82 5.49 -3.19 -7.41
CA SER A 82 4.08 -2.79 -7.27
C SER A 82 3.13 -3.94 -7.59
N LEU A 83 3.45 -4.75 -8.60
CA LEU A 83 2.69 -5.95 -8.93
C LEU A 83 2.76 -7.00 -7.83
N VAL A 84 3.92 -7.23 -7.23
CA VAL A 84 4.06 -8.14 -6.07
C VAL A 84 3.18 -7.65 -4.90
N ILE A 85 3.24 -6.35 -4.58
CA ILE A 85 2.42 -5.75 -3.51
C ILE A 85 0.94 -5.90 -3.83
N ALA A 86 0.54 -5.62 -5.07
CA ALA A 86 -0.84 -5.75 -5.51
C ALA A 86 -1.35 -7.18 -5.34
N ILE A 87 -0.57 -8.20 -5.75
CA ILE A 87 -0.94 -9.61 -5.57
C ILE A 87 -1.08 -9.98 -4.08
N LEU A 88 -0.27 -9.41 -3.20
CA LEU A 88 -0.36 -9.64 -1.75
C LEU A 88 -1.50 -8.84 -1.10
N SER A 89 -2.00 -7.78 -1.75
CA SER A 89 -2.98 -6.86 -1.16
C SER A 89 -4.33 -7.48 -0.78
N PRO A 90 -4.93 -8.46 -1.51
CA PRO A 90 -6.15 -9.10 -1.05
C PRO A 90 -5.93 -9.89 0.24
N LEU A 91 -4.78 -10.54 0.38
CA LEU A 91 -4.42 -11.29 1.59
C LEU A 91 -4.24 -10.34 2.78
N THR A 92 -3.50 -9.25 2.62
CA THR A 92 -3.33 -8.27 3.71
C THR A 92 -4.66 -7.60 4.04
N GLN A 93 -5.48 -7.27 3.04
CA GLN A 93 -6.82 -6.71 3.25
C GLN A 93 -7.73 -7.68 4.01
N TRP A 94 -7.64 -8.98 3.73
CA TRP A 94 -8.40 -10.01 4.45
C TRP A 94 -7.97 -10.08 5.92
N ILE A 95 -6.65 -10.11 6.19
CA ILE A 95 -6.13 -10.08 7.56
C ILE A 95 -6.60 -8.80 8.28
N THR A 96 -6.52 -7.65 7.63
CA THR A 96 -6.99 -6.39 8.21
C THR A 96 -8.47 -6.46 8.56
N SER A 97 -9.30 -6.91 7.62
CA SER A 97 -10.77 -6.83 7.74
C SER A 97 -11.36 -7.90 8.67
N TYR A 98 -10.71 -9.04 8.84
CA TYR A 98 -11.27 -10.18 9.59
C TYR A 98 -10.47 -10.57 10.83
N VAL A 99 -9.20 -10.17 10.93
CA VAL A 99 -8.33 -10.50 12.07
C VAL A 99 -7.99 -9.26 12.87
N ILE A 100 -7.56 -8.18 12.21
CA ILE A 100 -7.20 -6.94 12.89
C ILE A 100 -8.47 -6.24 13.34
N THR A 101 -9.37 -5.90 12.43
CA THR A 101 -10.54 -5.06 12.74
C THR A 101 -11.86 -5.68 12.22
N PRO A 102 -12.31 -6.79 12.83
CA PRO A 102 -13.53 -7.49 12.38
C PRO A 102 -14.79 -6.61 12.45
N ASP A 103 -14.80 -5.64 13.35
CA ASP A 103 -15.95 -4.77 13.60
C ASP A 103 -15.97 -3.51 12.71
N PHE A 104 -14.91 -3.26 11.94
CA PHE A 104 -14.79 -2.04 11.12
C PHE A 104 -15.93 -1.90 10.10
N PHE A 105 -16.21 -2.95 9.31
CA PHE A 105 -17.26 -2.87 8.28
C PHE A 105 -18.66 -2.65 8.89
N PRO A 106 -19.11 -3.42 9.91
CA PRO A 106 -20.34 -3.12 10.62
C PRO A 106 -20.40 -1.69 11.18
N ASN A 107 -19.31 -1.22 11.81
CA ASN A 107 -19.25 0.10 12.43
C ASN A 107 -19.35 1.22 11.39
N VAL A 108 -18.61 1.14 10.30
CA VAL A 108 -18.62 2.17 9.24
C VAL A 108 -19.91 2.19 8.45
N ILE A 109 -20.54 1.03 8.21
CA ILE A 109 -21.85 0.96 7.53
C ILE A 109 -22.89 1.72 8.35
N LYS A 110 -23.02 1.37 9.64
CA LYS A 110 -23.98 2.00 10.54
C LYS A 110 -23.72 3.50 10.67
N ARG A 111 -22.47 3.88 10.93
CA ARG A 111 -22.08 5.29 11.08
C ARG A 111 -22.31 6.11 9.81
N SER A 112 -22.08 5.52 8.63
CA SER A 112 -22.27 6.24 7.36
C SER A 112 -23.75 6.53 7.07
N VAL A 113 -24.66 5.66 7.49
CA VAL A 113 -26.12 5.91 7.42
C VAL A 113 -26.55 6.94 8.46
N GLU A 114 -26.06 6.85 9.70
CA GLU A 114 -26.33 7.84 10.76
C GLU A 114 -25.91 9.27 10.37
N LEU A 115 -24.80 9.41 9.64
CA LEU A 115 -24.30 10.68 9.13
C LEU A 115 -24.98 11.13 7.82
N GLY A 116 -25.84 10.30 7.23
CA GLY A 116 -26.56 10.60 5.99
C GLY A 116 -25.72 10.49 4.71
N PHE A 117 -24.57 9.82 4.74
CA PHE A 117 -23.78 9.54 3.53
C PHE A 117 -24.42 8.48 2.64
N TYR A 118 -25.22 7.59 3.22
CA TYR A 118 -26.00 6.56 2.52
C TYR A 118 -27.43 6.54 3.04
N GLU A 119 -28.39 6.27 2.16
CA GLU A 119 -29.81 6.21 2.52
C GLU A 119 -30.13 4.95 3.34
N THR A 120 -29.49 3.82 3.04
CA THR A 120 -29.70 2.54 3.72
C THR A 120 -28.39 1.83 4.04
N GLU A 121 -28.42 0.95 5.05
CA GLU A 121 -27.27 0.07 5.36
C GLU A 121 -26.92 -0.84 4.19
N GLN A 122 -27.89 -1.22 3.35
CA GLN A 122 -27.64 -2.05 2.17
C GLN A 122 -26.82 -1.30 1.12
N ASP A 123 -27.11 -0.03 0.88
CA ASP A 123 -26.34 0.81 -0.04
C ASP A 123 -24.92 0.99 0.47
N ALA A 124 -24.76 1.26 1.77
CA ALA A 124 -23.45 1.34 2.41
C ALA A 124 -22.67 0.01 2.34
N ALA A 125 -23.33 -1.13 2.58
CA ALA A 125 -22.71 -2.46 2.53
C ALA A 125 -22.24 -2.85 1.12
N SER A 126 -22.86 -2.30 0.06
CA SER A 126 -22.40 -2.48 -1.32
C SER A 126 -21.00 -1.89 -1.56
N TYR A 127 -20.64 -0.86 -0.78
CA TYR A 127 -19.34 -0.21 -0.80
C TYR A 127 -18.39 -0.75 0.27
N PHE A 128 -18.83 -0.80 1.53
CA PHE A 128 -18.04 -1.21 2.68
C PHE A 128 -18.04 -2.73 2.85
N ASN A 129 -17.30 -3.40 1.98
CA ASN A 129 -17.09 -4.84 2.07
C ASN A 129 -15.69 -5.23 1.58
N TYR A 130 -15.25 -6.42 2.02
CA TYR A 130 -13.97 -6.98 1.64
C TYR A 130 -13.78 -7.07 0.13
N GLY A 131 -14.79 -7.50 -0.63
CA GLY A 131 -14.67 -7.68 -2.08
C GLY A 131 -14.34 -6.36 -2.79
N ASN A 132 -14.98 -5.27 -2.40
CA ASN A 132 -14.72 -3.94 -2.93
C ASN A 132 -13.35 -3.42 -2.47
N TYR A 133 -13.04 -3.55 -1.18
CA TYR A 133 -11.77 -3.07 -0.61
C TYR A 133 -10.56 -3.83 -1.17
N ALA A 134 -10.66 -5.14 -1.38
CA ALA A 134 -9.59 -5.93 -1.99
C ALA A 134 -9.34 -5.52 -3.45
N LYS A 135 -10.41 -5.27 -4.23
CA LYS A 135 -10.28 -4.77 -5.61
C LYS A 135 -9.65 -3.37 -5.64
N GLN A 136 -10.11 -2.47 -4.78
CA GLN A 136 -9.56 -1.12 -4.67
C GLN A 136 -8.10 -1.17 -4.23
N GLY A 137 -7.75 -1.95 -3.21
CA GLY A 137 -6.39 -2.14 -2.73
C GLY A 137 -5.45 -2.65 -3.84
N PHE A 138 -5.90 -3.63 -4.62
CA PHE A 138 -5.15 -4.14 -5.77
C PHE A 138 -4.89 -3.05 -6.82
N LEU A 139 -5.93 -2.31 -7.24
CA LEU A 139 -5.80 -1.28 -8.27
C LEU A 139 -4.99 -0.06 -7.78
N MET A 140 -5.25 0.39 -6.55
CA MET A 140 -4.58 1.53 -5.95
C MET A 140 -3.10 1.25 -5.67
N SER A 141 -2.74 0.03 -5.24
CA SER A 141 -1.34 -0.33 -5.03
C SER A 141 -0.53 -0.33 -6.32
N LEU A 142 -1.10 -0.80 -7.43
CA LEU A 142 -0.48 -0.69 -8.75
C LEU A 142 -0.30 0.77 -9.16
N MET A 143 -1.38 1.56 -9.12
CA MET A 143 -1.35 2.96 -9.57
C MET A 143 -0.39 3.81 -8.73
N MET A 144 -0.52 3.75 -7.40
CA MET A 144 0.34 4.51 -6.48
C MET A 144 1.78 4.03 -6.50
N GLY A 145 2.01 2.72 -6.65
CA GLY A 145 3.34 2.15 -6.77
C GLY A 145 4.08 2.65 -8.01
N VAL A 146 3.39 2.72 -9.15
CA VAL A 146 3.92 3.29 -10.41
C VAL A 146 4.23 4.78 -10.24
N ILE A 147 3.28 5.58 -9.72
CA ILE A 147 3.48 7.03 -9.51
C ILE A 147 4.65 7.29 -8.56
N THR A 148 4.67 6.58 -7.43
CA THR A 148 5.74 6.71 -6.42
C THR A 148 7.10 6.34 -7.01
N THR A 149 7.17 5.27 -7.79
CA THR A 149 8.40 4.85 -8.47
C THR A 149 8.90 5.93 -9.41
N ALA A 150 8.02 6.51 -10.24
CA ALA A 150 8.38 7.56 -11.19
C ALA A 150 9.02 8.75 -10.47
N ILE A 151 8.44 9.18 -9.35
CA ILE A 151 8.99 10.27 -8.52
C ILE A 151 10.31 9.85 -7.89
N CYS A 152 10.39 8.68 -7.26
CA CYS A 152 11.59 8.19 -6.57
C CYS A 152 12.78 8.06 -7.53
N MET A 153 12.54 7.63 -8.77
CA MET A 153 13.57 7.42 -9.77
C MET A 153 14.24 8.70 -10.26
N ILE A 154 13.61 9.87 -10.10
CA ILE A 154 14.27 11.17 -10.34
C ILE A 154 15.50 11.32 -9.43
N PHE A 155 15.41 10.84 -8.20
CA PHE A 155 16.46 10.97 -7.18
C PHE A 155 17.40 9.76 -7.13
N ILE A 156 16.91 8.56 -7.46
CA ILE A 156 17.68 7.31 -7.30
C ILE A 156 18.53 6.99 -8.54
N LYS A 157 18.12 7.42 -9.75
CA LYS A 157 18.87 7.15 -10.98
C LYS A 157 20.33 7.60 -10.86
N SER A 158 21.24 6.83 -11.45
CA SER A 158 22.61 7.29 -11.62
C SER A 158 22.66 8.44 -12.63
N LYS A 159 23.50 9.44 -12.39
CA LYS A 159 23.87 10.38 -13.46
C LYS A 159 24.70 9.58 -14.46
N ALA A 160 24.36 9.67 -15.75
CA ALA A 160 25.21 9.09 -16.79
C ALA A 160 26.65 9.51 -16.52
N LYS A 161 27.59 8.55 -16.53
CA LYS A 161 29.01 8.84 -16.45
C LYS A 161 29.30 9.88 -17.54
N LYS A 162 29.71 11.10 -17.15
CA LYS A 162 30.42 11.98 -18.07
C LYS A 162 31.75 11.28 -18.30
N GLU A 163 31.86 10.55 -19.40
CA GLU A 163 33.15 10.17 -19.96
C GLU A 163 33.91 11.43 -20.39
#